data_AF-A0A6G3SVQ9-F1
#
_entry.id   AF-A0A6G3SVQ9-F1
#
_cell.length_a   1.000
_cell.length_b   1.000
_cell.length_c   1.000
_cell.angle_alpha   90.00
_cell.angle_beta   90.00
_cell.angle_gamma   90.00
#
_symmetry.space_group_name_H-M   'P 1'
#
loop_
_entity.id
_entity.type
_entity.pdbx_description
1 polymer ?
#
loop_
_entity_poly.entity_id
_entity_poly.type
_entity_poly.pdbx_seq_one_letter_code
_entity_poly.pdbx_strand_id
1 'polypeptide(L)'
;MFQGSRASSIRIRSALLVAAILALSSCTSDSTPAGGSNALPGNALDGSGNQSNGIVGNENAKVGQVWWFALPLPVNSSETDIEITSSSVLEPAKGLKVLGYGAYDLEDTEGLPLMALEGSGDAPKFDELKNHANEPVTVKGGEESEIFFAVRLKIEAPPSGTTRGCRYEYRQGQQLYRQTLDCELDLRTN
;
A
#
# COMPACT_ATOMS: atom_id res chain seq x y z
N MET A 1 46.21 35.43 -74.56
CA MET A 1 46.49 34.46 -75.64
C MET A 1 46.39 33.08 -75.04
N PHE A 2 45.68 32.16 -75.71
CA PHE A 2 45.37 30.76 -75.34
C PHE A 2 44.29 30.57 -74.24
N GLN A 3 43.03 30.19 -74.58
CA GLN A 3 42.52 28.86 -75.03
C GLN A 3 42.49 27.89 -73.83
N GLY A 4 41.39 27.31 -73.34
CA GLY A 4 40.12 26.91 -73.92
C GLY A 4 40.00 25.37 -73.85
N SER A 5 38.86 24.84 -73.34
CA SER A 5 38.42 23.42 -73.31
C SER A 5 39.07 22.48 -72.28
N ARG A 6 38.44 21.42 -71.72
CA ARG A 6 37.11 20.76 -71.75
C ARG A 6 37.15 19.74 -70.57
N ALA A 7 36.14 19.65 -69.71
CA ALA A 7 34.98 18.74 -69.74
C ALA A 7 35.14 17.37 -69.01
N SER A 8 34.02 17.01 -68.33
CA SER A 8 33.51 15.65 -68.00
C SER A 8 34.22 14.85 -66.91
N SER A 9 33.65 14.75 -65.70
CA SER A 9 32.55 13.87 -65.27
C SER A 9 32.92 12.38 -65.17
N ILE A 10 33.16 11.90 -63.94
CA ILE A 10 32.89 10.51 -63.55
C ILE A 10 32.13 10.53 -62.22
N ARG A 11 30.88 10.05 -62.27
CA ARG A 11 30.05 9.67 -61.12
C ARG A 11 30.31 8.20 -60.80
N ILE A 12 30.69 7.84 -59.58
CA ILE A 12 30.47 6.50 -58.96
C ILE A 12 30.30 6.75 -57.45
N ARG A 13 29.07 6.85 -56.93
CA ARG A 13 28.27 5.78 -56.30
C ARG A 13 28.96 5.05 -55.14
N SER A 14 28.62 5.51 -53.92
CA SER A 14 28.21 4.74 -52.74
C SER A 14 28.99 3.48 -52.36
N ALA A 15 29.65 3.51 -51.20
CA ALA A 15 29.70 2.37 -50.30
C ALA A 15 29.81 2.87 -48.85
N LEU A 16 28.87 2.37 -48.04
CA LEU A 16 28.75 2.54 -46.60
C LEU A 16 30.07 2.29 -45.85
N LEU A 17 30.35 3.11 -44.84
CA LEU A 17 30.93 2.59 -43.60
C LEU A 17 30.27 3.31 -42.41
N VAL A 18 29.24 2.69 -41.86
CA VAL A 18 28.63 3.07 -40.59
C VAL A 18 29.57 2.57 -39.49
N ALA A 19 30.39 3.45 -38.94
CA ALA A 19 31.16 3.17 -37.74
C ALA A 19 30.25 3.38 -36.52
N ALA A 20 29.81 2.27 -35.93
CA ALA A 20 29.09 2.26 -34.66
C ALA A 20 30.04 2.68 -33.53
N ILE A 21 29.81 3.85 -32.94
CA ILE A 21 30.45 4.28 -31.69
C ILE A 21 29.44 4.02 -30.57
N LEU A 22 29.63 2.89 -29.88
CA LEU A 22 28.99 2.57 -28.61
C LEU A 22 29.56 3.49 -27.52
N ALA A 23 28.97 4.66 -27.33
CA ALA A 23 29.17 5.46 -26.13
C ALA A 23 28.30 4.88 -25.00
N LEU A 24 28.85 3.93 -24.26
CA LEU A 24 28.34 3.52 -22.95
C LEU A 24 28.65 4.64 -21.94
N SER A 25 27.84 5.71 -21.96
CA SER A 25 27.77 6.62 -20.82
C SER A 25 26.78 6.03 -19.82
N SER A 26 27.38 5.47 -18.77
CA SER A 26 26.74 4.93 -17.58
C SER A 26 25.63 5.83 -17.06
N CYS A 27 24.37 5.42 -17.21
CA CYS A 27 23.32 5.82 -16.29
C CYS A 27 23.68 5.19 -14.95
N THR A 28 24.34 5.94 -14.07
CA THR A 28 24.36 5.64 -12.65
C THR A 28 22.92 5.69 -12.17
N SER A 29 22.26 4.54 -12.18
CA SER A 29 21.03 4.33 -11.43
C SER A 29 21.38 4.50 -9.96
N ASP A 30 21.19 5.71 -9.44
CA ASP A 30 21.19 5.95 -8.01
C ASP A 30 20.18 5.00 -7.39
N SER A 31 20.71 3.96 -6.76
CA SER A 31 19.95 3.04 -5.95
C SER A 31 19.70 3.78 -4.64
N THR A 32 18.67 4.64 -4.64
CA THR A 32 18.24 5.31 -3.41
C THR A 32 17.90 4.23 -2.38
N PRO A 33 18.47 4.28 -1.16
CA PRO A 33 18.15 3.32 -0.13
C PRO A 33 16.66 3.41 0.21
N ALA A 34 15.98 2.27 0.18
CA ALA A 34 14.66 2.12 0.77
C ALA A 34 14.73 2.43 2.28
N GLY A 35 14.22 3.57 2.72
CA GLY A 35 14.27 3.95 4.13
C GLY A 35 13.95 5.42 4.40
N GLY A 36 12.68 5.80 4.20
CA GLY A 36 12.16 7.13 4.52
C GLY A 36 11.22 7.62 3.44
N SER A 37 9.93 7.26 3.51
CA SER A 37 8.96 7.79 2.55
C SER A 37 8.84 9.31 2.75
N ASN A 38 9.11 10.07 1.69
CA ASN A 38 8.87 11.53 1.59
C ASN A 38 7.36 11.87 1.54
N ALA A 39 6.53 11.07 2.22
CA ALA A 39 5.09 11.24 2.24
C ALA A 39 4.74 12.50 3.05
N LEU A 40 3.99 13.42 2.44
CA LEU A 40 3.49 14.60 3.11
C LEU A 40 2.35 14.22 4.07
N PRO A 41 2.08 15.00 5.14
CA PRO A 41 0.89 14.81 5.94
C PRO A 41 -0.37 14.90 5.05
N GLY A 42 -1.22 13.87 5.14
CA GLY A 42 -2.47 13.76 4.42
C GLY A 42 -3.69 14.04 5.29
N ASN A 43 -4.80 14.42 4.66
CA ASN A 43 -6.09 14.72 5.28
C ASN A 43 -7.29 14.27 4.42
N ALA A 44 -7.09 13.40 3.44
CA ALA A 44 -8.16 12.97 2.53
C ALA A 44 -9.09 11.94 3.18
N LEU A 45 -8.56 11.09 4.07
CA LEU A 45 -9.36 10.05 4.72
C LEU A 45 -10.16 10.63 5.89
N ASP A 46 -11.43 10.26 6.01
CA ASP A 46 -12.26 10.65 7.15
C ASP A 46 -11.84 9.89 8.41
N GLY A 47 -11.47 10.64 9.45
CA GLY A 47 -11.11 10.10 10.76
C GLY A 47 -12.28 9.89 11.71
N SER A 48 -13.51 10.23 11.32
CA SER A 48 -14.69 10.21 12.20
C SER A 48 -15.54 8.93 12.12
N GLY A 49 -15.14 7.96 11.28
CA GLY A 49 -15.86 6.70 11.08
C GLY A 49 -16.04 5.86 12.35
N ASN A 50 -16.96 4.87 12.29
CA ASN A 50 -17.36 4.05 13.44
C ASN A 50 -16.19 3.31 14.12
N GLN A 51 -15.15 2.94 13.38
CA GLN A 51 -13.94 2.29 13.92
C GLN A 51 -12.96 3.26 14.59
N SER A 52 -13.08 4.55 14.33
CA SER A 52 -12.20 5.58 14.90
C SER A 52 -12.62 6.03 16.30
N ASN A 53 -13.85 5.69 16.73
CA ASN A 53 -14.44 6.13 17.99
C ASN A 53 -14.65 4.99 19.01
N GLY A 54 -14.08 3.80 18.78
CA GLY A 54 -14.31 2.62 19.61
C GLY A 54 -13.08 1.74 19.80
N ILE A 55 -13.14 0.87 20.81
CA ILE A 55 -12.14 -0.17 21.07
C ILE A 55 -12.73 -1.50 20.60
N VAL A 56 -12.06 -2.16 19.67
CA VAL A 56 -12.41 -3.53 19.25
C VAL A 56 -11.56 -4.48 20.09
N GLY A 57 -12.17 -5.49 20.72
CA GLY A 57 -11.41 -6.33 21.65
C GLY A 57 -12.02 -7.70 21.96
N ASN A 58 -11.19 -8.54 22.57
CA ASN A 58 -11.61 -9.82 23.14
C ASN A 58 -10.87 -10.05 24.46
N GLU A 59 -11.63 -10.26 25.54
CA GLU A 59 -11.06 -10.44 26.88
C GLU A 59 -10.63 -11.89 27.18
N ASN A 60 -10.98 -12.84 26.31
CA ASN A 60 -10.75 -14.27 26.47
C ASN A 60 -9.85 -14.83 25.36
N ALA A 61 -8.97 -14.00 24.81
CA ALA A 61 -8.00 -14.42 23.82
C ALA A 61 -6.97 -15.37 24.45
N LYS A 62 -6.24 -16.12 23.63
CA LYS A 62 -5.26 -17.11 24.09
C LYS A 62 -3.93 -16.96 23.36
N VAL A 63 -2.85 -17.14 24.11
CA VAL A 63 -1.51 -17.25 23.51
C VAL A 63 -1.52 -18.36 22.45
N GLY A 64 -0.92 -18.07 21.30
CA GLY A 64 -0.90 -18.93 20.12
C GLY A 64 -2.00 -18.64 19.11
N GLN A 65 -3.08 -17.94 19.48
CA GLN A 65 -4.12 -17.55 18.52
C GLN A 65 -3.61 -16.53 17.50
N VAL A 66 -4.22 -16.60 16.31
CA VAL A 66 -4.04 -15.62 15.23
C VAL A 66 -5.36 -14.92 14.99
N TRP A 67 -5.32 -13.60 15.00
CA TRP A 67 -6.48 -12.74 14.84
C TRP A 67 -6.28 -11.81 13.64
N TRP A 68 -7.35 -11.58 12.90
CA TRP A 68 -7.45 -10.50 11.93
C TRP A 68 -8.18 -9.33 12.57
N PHE A 69 -7.61 -8.13 12.46
CA PHE A 69 -8.22 -6.89 12.91
C PHE A 69 -8.39 -5.96 11.71
N ALA A 70 -9.61 -5.55 11.41
CA ALA A 70 -9.89 -4.59 10.36
C ALA A 70 -9.52 -3.18 10.82
N LEU A 71 -8.70 -2.50 10.01
CA LEU A 71 -8.39 -1.08 10.18
C LEU A 71 -9.63 -0.24 9.78
N PRO A 72 -9.69 1.06 10.16
CA PRO A 72 -10.80 1.93 9.80
C PRO A 72 -11.08 1.90 8.30
N LEU A 73 -12.32 1.57 7.93
CA LEU A 73 -12.75 1.52 6.53
C LEU A 73 -12.48 2.89 5.87
N PRO A 74 -11.70 2.94 4.77
CA PRO A 74 -11.35 4.22 4.16
C PRO A 74 -12.57 4.92 3.58
N VAL A 75 -12.82 6.14 4.05
CA VAL A 75 -13.78 7.07 3.44
C VAL A 75 -12.99 8.26 2.92
N ASN A 76 -13.01 8.51 1.61
CA ASN A 76 -12.30 9.64 1.03
C ASN A 76 -13.18 10.89 1.08
N SER A 77 -12.91 11.75 2.06
CA SER A 77 -13.61 13.03 2.26
C SER A 77 -13.22 14.13 1.27
N SER A 78 -12.20 13.90 0.43
CA SER A 78 -11.80 14.86 -0.60
C SER A 78 -12.58 14.65 -1.90
N GLU A 79 -12.58 15.65 -2.78
CA GLU A 79 -13.22 15.56 -4.10
C GLU A 79 -12.36 14.82 -5.15
N THR A 80 -11.14 14.40 -4.79
CA THR A 80 -10.19 13.79 -5.72
C THR A 80 -9.90 12.35 -5.31
N ASP A 81 -9.92 11.45 -6.28
CA ASP A 81 -9.57 10.05 -6.09
C ASP A 81 -8.20 9.91 -5.43
N ILE A 82 -8.10 8.93 -4.54
CA ILE A 82 -6.85 8.53 -3.91
C ILE A 82 -6.54 7.07 -4.23
N GLU A 83 -5.26 6.75 -4.31
CA GLU A 83 -4.78 5.38 -4.40
C GLU A 83 -4.09 5.03 -3.08
N ILE A 84 -4.72 4.22 -2.23
CA ILE A 84 -4.08 3.71 -1.01
C ILE A 84 -3.02 2.69 -1.43
N THR A 85 -1.77 2.95 -1.05
CA THR A 85 -0.61 2.15 -1.43
C THR A 85 -0.10 1.28 -0.28
N SER A 86 -0.42 1.64 0.96
CA SER A 86 -0.14 0.78 2.13
C SER A 86 -1.01 1.16 3.32
N SER A 87 -1.20 0.19 4.21
CA SER A 87 -1.83 0.38 5.50
C SER A 87 -1.07 -0.38 6.58
N SER A 88 -1.07 0.14 7.81
CA SER A 88 -0.37 -0.47 8.94
C SER A 88 -0.93 -0.01 10.28
N VAL A 89 -0.73 -0.81 11.32
CA VAL A 89 -0.87 -0.38 12.72
C VAL A 89 0.45 0.23 13.20
N LEU A 90 0.40 1.27 14.04
CA LEU A 90 1.60 1.98 14.48
C LEU A 90 2.29 1.32 15.66
N GLU A 91 1.51 0.98 16.68
CA GLU A 91 2.03 0.51 17.94
C GLU A 91 1.32 -0.79 18.32
N PRO A 92 1.73 -1.95 17.77
CA PRO A 92 1.24 -3.23 18.25
C PRO A 92 1.52 -3.38 19.75
N ALA A 93 0.52 -3.81 20.52
CA ALA A 93 0.68 -4.10 21.94
C ALA A 93 1.81 -5.14 22.14
N LYS A 94 2.58 -5.00 23.23
CA LYS A 94 3.58 -6.01 23.58
C LYS A 94 2.91 -7.37 23.72
N GLY A 95 3.58 -8.42 23.27
CA GLY A 95 3.02 -9.78 23.23
C GLY A 95 2.23 -10.09 21.95
N LEU A 96 1.92 -9.08 21.13
CA LEU A 96 1.41 -9.27 19.78
C LEU A 96 2.52 -9.18 18.74
N LYS A 97 2.45 -10.04 17.73
CA LYS A 97 3.30 -9.99 16.55
C LYS A 97 2.47 -9.80 15.30
N VAL A 98 2.80 -8.79 14.52
CA VAL A 98 2.28 -8.61 13.16
C VAL A 98 2.85 -9.71 12.27
N LEU A 99 1.98 -10.53 11.70
CA LEU A 99 2.32 -11.56 10.72
C LEU A 99 2.22 -11.03 9.28
N GLY A 100 1.41 -10.01 9.05
CA GLY A 100 1.21 -9.40 7.74
C GLY A 100 -0.01 -8.51 7.70
N TYR A 101 -0.29 -7.99 6.51
CA TYR A 101 -1.45 -7.15 6.20
C TYR A 101 -2.21 -7.74 5.02
N GLY A 102 -3.51 -7.48 4.97
CA GLY A 102 -4.38 -7.85 3.87
C GLY A 102 -5.31 -6.70 3.50
N ALA A 103 -5.84 -6.76 2.29
CA ALA A 103 -6.90 -5.88 1.81
C ALA A 103 -7.92 -6.74 1.06
N TYR A 104 -9.19 -6.65 1.43
CA TYR A 104 -10.23 -7.58 0.96
C TYR A 104 -11.50 -6.81 0.60
N ASP A 105 -12.25 -7.37 -0.34
CA ASP A 105 -13.56 -6.86 -0.74
C ASP A 105 -14.59 -7.10 0.37
N LEU A 106 -15.41 -6.10 0.66
CA LEU A 106 -16.50 -6.20 1.63
C LEU A 106 -17.53 -7.24 1.20
N GLU A 107 -17.79 -7.42 -0.10
CA GLU A 107 -18.73 -8.44 -0.59
C GLU A 107 -18.20 -9.85 -0.32
N ASP A 108 -16.90 -10.08 -0.52
CA ASP A 108 -16.24 -11.37 -0.29
C ASP A 108 -16.25 -11.80 1.19
N THR A 109 -16.42 -10.84 2.11
CA THR A 109 -16.49 -11.08 3.56
C THR A 109 -17.89 -10.83 4.16
N GLU A 110 -18.91 -10.65 3.31
CA GLU A 110 -20.29 -10.37 3.71
C GLU A 110 -20.43 -9.15 4.65
N GLY A 111 -19.60 -8.13 4.42
CA GLY A 111 -19.48 -6.93 5.25
C GLY A 111 -18.11 -6.79 5.90
N LEU A 112 -17.99 -5.89 6.89
CA LEU A 112 -16.71 -5.59 7.52
C LEU A 112 -16.49 -6.42 8.81
N PRO A 113 -15.61 -7.45 8.79
CA PRO A 113 -15.25 -8.20 9.99
C PRO A 113 -14.32 -7.36 10.88
N LEU A 114 -14.88 -6.62 11.84
CA LEU A 114 -14.09 -5.76 12.76
C LEU A 114 -12.94 -6.52 13.43
N MET A 115 -13.21 -7.77 13.83
CA MET A 115 -12.21 -8.70 14.34
C MET A 115 -12.64 -10.13 14.00
N ALA A 116 -11.69 -10.98 13.59
CA ALA A 116 -11.95 -12.39 13.29
C ALA A 116 -10.84 -13.30 13.85
N LEU A 117 -11.23 -14.39 14.52
CA LEU A 117 -10.30 -15.42 14.96
C LEU A 117 -10.02 -16.37 13.79
N GLU A 118 -8.75 -16.47 13.39
CA GLU A 118 -8.37 -17.34 12.28
C GLU A 118 -8.72 -18.81 12.56
N GLY A 119 -9.37 -19.46 11.60
CA GLY A 119 -9.81 -20.85 11.70
C GLY A 119 -11.08 -21.07 12.52
N SER A 120 -11.75 -20.02 13.03
CA SER A 120 -13.10 -20.17 13.55
C SER A 120 -14.11 -20.41 12.42
N GLY A 121 -15.21 -21.11 12.70
CA GLY A 121 -16.22 -21.43 11.69
C GLY A 121 -16.95 -20.22 11.11
N ASP A 122 -16.97 -19.11 11.85
CA ASP A 122 -17.67 -17.86 11.48
C ASP A 122 -16.70 -16.80 10.90
N ALA A 123 -15.39 -17.07 10.88
CA ALA A 123 -14.41 -16.14 10.31
C ALA A 123 -14.32 -16.30 8.80
N PRO A 124 -14.20 -15.18 8.04
CA PRO A 124 -13.80 -15.24 6.65
C PRO A 124 -12.48 -15.99 6.50
N LYS A 125 -12.39 -16.81 5.44
CA LYS A 125 -11.18 -17.55 5.12
C LYS A 125 -10.21 -16.68 4.31
N PHE A 126 -9.60 -15.70 4.96
CA PHE A 126 -8.75 -14.69 4.32
C PHE A 126 -7.67 -15.25 3.38
N ASP A 127 -7.10 -16.42 3.68
CA ASP A 127 -6.08 -17.07 2.83
C ASP A 127 -6.66 -17.64 1.51
N GLU A 128 -7.97 -17.83 1.42
CA GLU A 128 -8.69 -18.25 0.20
C GLU A 128 -9.22 -17.04 -0.61
N LEU A 129 -9.23 -15.83 -0.02
CA LEU A 129 -9.74 -14.61 -0.65
C LEU A 129 -8.69 -13.91 -1.50
N LYS A 130 -9.14 -13.08 -2.44
CA LYS A 130 -8.23 -12.20 -3.19
C LYS A 130 -7.70 -11.11 -2.24
N ASN A 131 -6.39 -11.10 -2.02
CA ASN A 131 -5.72 -10.06 -1.25
C ASN A 131 -5.22 -8.94 -2.17
N HIS A 132 -5.79 -7.75 -2.00
CA HIS A 132 -5.47 -6.53 -2.76
C HIS A 132 -4.33 -5.70 -2.15
N ALA A 133 -3.72 -6.12 -1.03
CA ALA A 133 -2.72 -5.30 -0.32
C ALA A 133 -1.42 -5.04 -1.10
N ASN A 134 -1.18 -5.78 -2.18
CA ASN A 134 0.02 -5.64 -3.02
C ASN A 134 -0.19 -4.74 -4.25
N GLU A 135 -1.39 -4.20 -4.44
CA GLU A 135 -1.74 -3.26 -5.51
C GLU A 135 -2.37 -1.99 -4.92
N PRO A 136 -2.23 -0.83 -5.58
CA PRO A 136 -2.90 0.38 -5.12
C PRO A 136 -4.43 0.22 -5.17
N VAL A 137 -5.11 0.55 -4.08
CA VAL A 137 -6.57 0.50 -3.97
C VAL A 137 -7.13 1.90 -4.21
N THR A 138 -7.99 2.05 -5.20
CA THR A 138 -8.62 3.34 -5.51
C THR A 138 -9.82 3.58 -4.60
N VAL A 139 -9.88 4.74 -3.96
CA VAL A 139 -11.07 5.23 -3.24
C VAL A 139 -11.49 6.54 -3.90
N LYS A 140 -12.66 6.54 -4.55
CA LYS A 140 -13.11 7.71 -5.30
C LYS A 140 -13.38 8.89 -4.37
N GLY A 141 -13.25 10.10 -4.90
CA GLY A 141 -13.57 11.31 -4.14
C GLY A 141 -15.02 11.30 -3.62
N GLY A 142 -15.20 11.56 -2.34
CA GLY A 142 -16.51 11.58 -1.67
C GLY A 142 -17.13 10.19 -1.41
N GLU A 143 -16.41 9.10 -1.67
CA GLU A 143 -16.91 7.72 -1.53
C GLU A 143 -16.22 6.95 -0.39
N GLU A 144 -16.92 5.92 0.08
CA GLU A 144 -16.37 4.87 0.95
C GLU A 144 -15.77 3.76 0.10
N SER A 145 -14.68 3.17 0.57
CA SER A 145 -13.98 2.08 -0.11
C SER A 145 -14.77 0.77 -0.03
N GLU A 146 -14.89 0.06 -1.16
CA GLU A 146 -15.38 -1.33 -1.21
C GLU A 146 -14.35 -2.33 -0.67
N ILE A 147 -13.08 -1.91 -0.57
CA ILE A 147 -11.98 -2.69 0.00
C ILE A 147 -11.68 -2.21 1.42
N PHE A 148 -11.63 -3.13 2.38
CA PHE A 148 -11.12 -2.85 3.72
C PHE A 148 -9.72 -3.42 3.91
N PHE A 149 -8.96 -2.83 4.84
CA PHE A 149 -7.63 -3.28 5.19
C PHE A 149 -7.62 -3.98 6.54
N ALA A 150 -6.79 -4.99 6.70
CA ALA A 150 -6.67 -5.74 7.95
C ALA A 150 -5.23 -6.07 8.29
N VAL A 151 -4.94 -6.15 9.59
CA VAL A 151 -3.68 -6.68 10.12
C VAL A 151 -3.89 -8.08 10.65
N ARG A 152 -2.96 -8.99 10.33
CA ARG A 152 -2.90 -10.34 10.89
C ARG A 152 -1.95 -10.35 12.08
N LEU A 153 -2.46 -10.70 13.26
CA LEU A 153 -1.75 -10.62 14.52
C LEU A 153 -1.69 -11.98 15.20
N LYS A 154 -0.51 -12.37 15.67
CA LYS A 154 -0.32 -13.53 16.54
C LYS A 154 -0.11 -13.10 17.97
N ILE A 155 -0.79 -13.75 18.91
CA ILE A 155 -0.53 -13.60 20.34
C ILE A 155 0.67 -14.50 20.69
N GLU A 156 1.86 -13.93 20.79
CA GLU A 156 3.08 -14.67 21.17
C GLU A 156 3.30 -14.72 22.69
N ALA A 157 2.78 -13.74 23.42
CA ALA A 157 2.75 -13.69 24.88
C ALA A 157 1.50 -12.92 25.35
N PRO A 158 1.10 -13.03 26.64
CA PRO A 158 -0.01 -12.24 27.18
C PRO A 158 0.13 -10.75 26.81
N PRO A 159 -0.85 -10.17 26.11
CA PRO A 159 -0.71 -8.80 25.65
C PRO A 159 -0.65 -7.81 26.81
N SER A 160 0.17 -6.77 26.66
CA SER A 160 0.28 -5.67 27.62
C SER A 160 0.00 -4.34 26.93
N GLY A 161 -1.10 -3.70 27.33
CA GLY A 161 -1.62 -2.48 26.68
C GLY A 161 -2.51 -2.78 25.48
N THR A 162 -2.78 -1.75 24.69
CA THR A 162 -3.60 -1.84 23.47
C THR A 162 -2.78 -1.51 22.23
N THR A 163 -3.23 -2.00 21.07
CA THR A 163 -2.67 -1.60 19.78
C THR A 163 -3.38 -0.35 19.31
N ARG A 164 -2.65 0.73 18.99
CA ARG A 164 -3.24 2.04 18.65
C ARG A 164 -2.67 2.63 17.37
N GLY A 165 -3.51 3.39 16.68
CA GLY A 165 -3.18 4.19 15.51
C GLY A 165 -3.04 3.36 14.23
N CYS A 166 -3.79 3.75 13.20
CA CYS A 166 -3.83 3.08 11.91
C CYS A 166 -3.33 4.06 10.84
N ARG A 167 -2.21 3.72 10.20
CA ARG A 167 -1.58 4.56 9.19
C ARG A 167 -1.89 4.06 7.80
N TYR A 168 -2.30 5.01 6.97
CA TYR A 168 -2.47 4.85 5.54
C TYR A 168 -1.43 5.70 4.82
N GLU A 169 -0.79 5.12 3.80
CA GLU A 169 -0.10 5.89 2.77
C GLU A 169 -0.92 5.80 1.49
N TYR A 170 -1.09 6.95 0.82
CA TYR A 170 -1.88 7.03 -0.39
C TYR A 170 -1.32 8.07 -1.35
N ARG A 171 -1.57 7.89 -2.65
CA ARG A 171 -1.33 8.92 -3.65
C ARG A 171 -2.59 9.72 -3.92
N GLN A 172 -2.43 11.01 -4.10
CA GLN A 172 -3.46 11.88 -4.66
C GLN A 172 -2.80 12.69 -5.77
N GLY A 173 -3.15 12.38 -7.02
CA GLY A 173 -2.35 12.80 -8.18
C GLY A 173 -0.92 12.24 -8.11
N GLN A 174 0.08 13.11 -8.27
CA GLN A 174 1.50 12.71 -8.24
C GLN A 174 2.12 12.71 -6.85
N GLN A 175 1.38 13.16 -5.83
CA GLN A 175 1.91 13.36 -4.49
C GLN A 175 1.59 12.17 -3.60
N LEU A 176 2.60 11.69 -2.87
CA LEU A 176 2.44 10.69 -1.82
C LEU A 176 2.12 11.39 -0.50
N TYR A 177 1.10 10.90 0.17
CA TYR A 177 0.63 11.35 1.46
C TYR A 177 0.64 10.22 2.49
N ARG A 178 0.70 10.61 3.76
CA ARG A 178 0.56 9.73 4.91
C ARG A 178 -0.43 10.34 5.87
N GLN A 179 -1.42 9.56 6.27
CA GLN A 179 -2.42 9.95 7.26
C GLN A 179 -2.55 8.85 8.31
N THR A 180 -2.68 9.25 9.57
CA THR A 180 -2.98 8.32 10.67
C THR A 180 -4.42 8.57 11.10
N LEU A 181 -5.21 7.51 11.13
CA LEU A 181 -6.56 7.48 11.69
C LEU A 181 -6.49 6.86 13.08
N ASP A 182 -7.37 7.32 13.95
CA ASP A 182 -7.55 6.69 15.26
C ASP A 182 -8.13 5.29 15.07
N CYS A 183 -7.58 4.33 15.80
CA CYS A 183 -8.06 2.96 15.89
C CYS A 183 -7.47 2.34 17.14
N GLU A 184 -8.22 1.46 17.80
CA GLU A 184 -7.74 0.78 19.00
C GLU A 184 -8.20 -0.69 19.05
N LEU A 185 -7.23 -1.57 19.34
CA LEU A 185 -7.43 -3.00 19.53
C LEU A 185 -6.95 -3.44 20.92
N ASP A 186 -7.79 -4.16 21.65
CA ASP A 186 -7.53 -4.67 23.01
C ASP A 186 -7.78 -6.19 23.09
N LEU A 187 -6.70 -6.97 23.05
CA LEU A 187 -6.74 -8.43 23.24
C LEU A 187 -6.21 -8.76 24.62
N ARG A 188 -6.98 -9.49 25.43
CA ARG A 188 -6.54 -9.93 26.76
C ARG A 188 -6.60 -11.44 26.87
N THR A 189 -5.59 -11.99 27.55
CA THR A 189 -5.51 -13.41 27.87
C THR A 189 -5.75 -13.55 29.36
N ASN A 190 -6.90 -14.07 29.75
CA ASN A 190 -7.22 -14.40 31.15
C ASN A 190 -6.45 -15.63 31.65
#